data_AF-E9JVA2-F1
#
_entry.id   AF-E9JVA2-F1
#
_cell.length_a   1.000
_cell.length_b   1.000
_cell.length_c   1.000
_cell.angle_alpha   90.00
_cell.angle_beta   90.00
_cell.angle_gamma   90.00
#
_symmetry.space_group_name_H-M   'P 1'
#
loop_
_entity.id
_entity.type
_entity.pdbx_description
1 polymer ?
#
loop_
_entity_poly.entity_id
_entity_poly.type
_entity_poly.pdbx_seq_one_letter_code
_entity_poly.pdbx_strand_id
1 'polypeptide(L)' 'IICSRLEEYNSRQALCNGTPEGPLLRNPGNHDKSRTPRLPSSADVEFCLSLTQYESGSMDKSANFSFRNTLE' A
#
# COMPACT_ATOMS: atom_id res chain seq x y z
N ILE A 1 4.88 -15.82 8.17
CA ILE A 1 5.06 -14.35 8.16
C ILE A 1 6.23 -13.97 9.04
N ILE A 2 6.81 -12.80 8.81
CA ILE A 2 7.80 -12.15 9.68
C ILE A 2 7.36 -10.71 9.88
N CYS A 3 7.93 -10.01 10.86
CA CYS A 3 7.77 -8.57 11.05
C CYS A 3 6.32 -8.12 11.35
N SER A 4 5.56 -8.96 12.05
CA SER A 4 4.16 -8.72 12.42
C SER A 4 3.97 -8.17 13.85
N ARG A 5 5.01 -8.20 14.69
CA ARG A 5 4.94 -7.77 16.10
C ARG A 5 5.37 -6.31 16.30
N LEU A 6 4.71 -5.38 15.61
CA LEU A 6 5.07 -3.95 15.61
C LEU A 6 5.20 -3.33 17.02
N GLU A 7 4.28 -3.67 17.92
CA GLU A 7 4.29 -3.15 19.30
C GLU A 7 5.52 -3.63 20.09
N GLU A 8 5.92 -4.89 19.92
CA GLU A 8 7.14 -5.44 20.53
C GLU A 8 8.39 -4.73 19.99
N TYR A 9 8.48 -4.55 18.68
CA TYR A 9 9.62 -3.90 18.03
C TYR A 9 9.76 -2.45 18.47
N ASN A 10 8.66 -1.69 18.48
CA ASN A 10 8.68 -0.29 18.87
C ASN A 10 8.98 -0.09 20.35
N SER A 11 8.36 -0.87 21.24
CA SER A 11 8.59 -0.77 22.69
C SER A 11 10.02 -1.16 23.08
N ARG A 12 10.63 -2.10 22.37
CA ARG A 12 12.01 -2.56 22.61
C ARG A 12 13.06 -1.85 21.77
N GLN A 13 12.66 -0.93 20.88
CA GLN A 13 13.55 -0.30 19.89
C GLN A 13 14.36 -1.34 19.09
N ALA A 14 13.74 -2.45 18.75
CA ALA A 14 14.37 -3.59 18.07
C ALA A 14 13.84 -3.73 16.64
N LEU A 15 14.69 -4.20 15.74
CA LEU A 15 14.27 -4.55 14.38
C LEU A 15 13.81 -6.02 14.32
N CYS A 16 12.91 -6.29 13.38
CA CYS A 16 12.51 -7.64 13.01
C CYS A 16 13.74 -8.49 12.67
N ASN A 17 13.88 -9.64 13.33
CA ASN A 17 15.05 -10.52 13.18
C ASN A 17 14.85 -11.67 12.17
N GLY A 18 13.72 -11.67 11.45
CA GLY A 18 13.39 -12.71 10.46
C GLY A 18 12.89 -14.04 11.04
N THR A 19 12.70 -14.16 12.35
CA THR A 19 12.10 -15.36 12.95
C THR A 19 10.65 -15.52 12.50
N PRO A 20 10.18 -16.73 12.15
CA PRO A 20 8.78 -16.95 11.76
C PRO A 20 7.80 -16.59 12.89
N GLU A 21 6.73 -15.86 12.54
CA GLU A 21 5.72 -15.37 13.50
C GLU A 21 4.31 -15.89 13.24
N GLY A 22 4.15 -16.88 12.36
CA GLY A 22 2.87 -17.55 12.10
C GLY A 22 2.54 -17.73 10.62
N PRO A 23 1.32 -18.21 10.31
CA PRO A 23 0.87 -18.43 8.93
C PRO A 23 0.48 -17.12 8.24
N LEU A 24 0.32 -17.18 6.91
CA LEU A 24 -0.26 -16.10 6.12
C LEU A 24 -1.79 -16.11 6.29
N LEU A 25 -2.38 -14.98 6.66
CA LEU A 25 -3.82 -14.80 6.73
C LEU A 25 -4.30 -14.00 5.51
N ARG A 26 -5.25 -14.54 4.74
CA ARG A 26 -5.90 -13.86 3.60
C ARG A 26 -7.40 -14.08 3.69
N ASN A 27 -8.18 -13.03 3.43
CA ASN A 27 -9.64 -13.10 3.37
C ASN A 27 -10.16 -12.27 2.18
N PRO A 28 -10.03 -12.79 0.94
CA PRO A 28 -10.51 -12.09 -0.25
C PRO A 28 -12.00 -11.77 -0.14
N GLY A 29 -12.38 -10.52 -0.41
CA GLY A 29 -13.77 -10.07 -0.35
C GLY A 29 -14.23 -9.48 0.99
N ASN A 30 -13.46 -9.65 2.07
CA ASN A 30 -13.70 -8.99 3.36
C ASN A 30 -12.86 -7.71 3.52
N HIS A 31 -12.70 -6.94 2.44
CA HIS A 31 -12.08 -5.62 2.49
C HIS A 31 -13.13 -4.55 2.78
N ASP A 32 -12.68 -3.39 3.23
CA ASP A 32 -13.54 -2.22 3.40
C ASP A 32 -14.00 -1.70 2.03
N LYS A 33 -15.24 -2.01 1.67
CA LYS A 33 -15.85 -1.61 0.38
C LYS A 33 -16.02 -0.10 0.25
N SER A 34 -15.99 0.67 1.34
CA SER A 34 -16.01 2.14 1.28
C SER A 34 -14.69 2.69 0.76
N ARG A 35 -13.58 1.97 0.99
CA ARG A 35 -12.23 2.36 0.55
C ARG A 35 -11.83 1.72 -0.77
N THR A 36 -12.23 0.48 -1.00
CA THR A 36 -11.85 -0.27 -2.20
C THR A 36 -13.05 -1.05 -2.70
N PRO A 37 -14.00 -0.43 -3.42
CA PRO A 37 -15.26 -1.09 -3.79
C PRO A 37 -15.07 -2.27 -4.75
N ARG A 38 -14.01 -2.23 -5.56
CA ARG A 38 -13.62 -3.27 -6.51
C ARG A 38 -12.11 -3.27 -6.72
N LEU A 39 -11.60 -4.35 -7.31
CA LEU A 39 -10.26 -4.30 -7.90
C LEU A 39 -10.23 -3.27 -9.06
N PRO A 40 -9.07 -2.64 -9.32
CA PRO A 40 -8.89 -1.77 -10.48
C PRO A 40 -9.24 -2.46 -11.81
N SER A 41 -9.69 -1.67 -12.76
CA SER A 41 -10.05 -2.07 -14.13
C SER A 41 -8.97 -1.64 -15.10
N SER A 42 -9.03 -2.13 -16.34
CA SER A 42 -8.13 -1.68 -17.42
C SER A 42 -8.21 -0.18 -17.67
N ALA A 43 -9.39 0.44 -17.51
CA ALA A 43 -9.55 1.89 -17.65
C ALA A 43 -8.80 2.67 -16.56
N ASP A 44 -8.72 2.13 -15.34
CA ASP A 44 -7.94 2.75 -14.25
C ASP A 44 -6.43 2.72 -14.59
N VAL A 45 -5.97 1.65 -15.23
CA VAL A 45 -4.58 1.52 -15.71
C VAL A 45 -4.29 2.48 -16.86
N GLU A 46 -5.17 2.57 -17.85
CA GLU A 46 -5.05 3.50 -18.97
C GLU A 46 -5.01 4.96 -18.50
N PHE A 47 -5.86 5.32 -17.54
CA PHE A 47 -5.83 6.63 -16.91
C PHE A 47 -4.50 6.91 -16.21
N CYS A 48 -4.03 5.97 -15.37
CA CYS A 48 -2.74 6.12 -14.68
C CYS A 48 -1.59 6.37 -15.66
N LEU A 49 -1.51 5.60 -16.75
CA LEU A 49 -0.48 5.74 -17.79
C LEU A 49 -0.59 7.02 -18.63
N SER A 50 -1.75 7.70 -18.61
CA SER A 50 -1.92 8.98 -19.31
C SER A 50 -1.21 10.15 -18.60
N LEU A 51 -0.84 9.99 -17.33
CA LEU A 51 -0.15 11.00 -16.55
C LEU A 51 1.33 11.08 -16.95
N THR A 52 1.75 12.24 -17.44
CA THR A 52 3.12 12.45 -17.97
C THR A 52 4.12 12.89 -16.90
N GLN A 53 3.65 13.42 -15.77
CA GLN A 53 4.51 13.78 -14.65
C GLN A 53 4.70 12.57 -13.74
N TYR A 54 5.94 12.12 -13.60
CA TYR A 54 6.28 11.04 -12.66
C TYR A 54 5.87 11.39 -11.23
N GLU A 55 6.11 12.63 -10.81
CA GLU A 55 5.77 13.16 -9.49
C GLU A 55 5.37 14.63 -9.56
N SER A 56 4.68 15.14 -8.54
CA SER A 56 4.30 16.54 -8.41
C SER A 56 4.31 17.05 -6.96
N GLY A 57 4.16 18.37 -6.78
CA GLY A 57 3.88 18.99 -5.48
C GLY A 57 4.89 18.66 -4.37
N SER A 58 4.38 18.33 -3.19
CA SER A 58 5.16 17.99 -1.98
C SER A 58 5.81 16.61 -2.03
N MET A 59 5.61 15.84 -3.12
CA MET A 59 6.15 14.48 -3.28
C MET A 59 5.70 13.52 -2.17
N ASP A 60 4.51 13.74 -1.63
CA ASP A 60 3.87 12.89 -0.62
C ASP A 60 2.56 12.29 -1.16
N LYS A 61 1.86 11.54 -0.30
CA LYS A 61 0.61 10.86 -0.64
C LYS A 61 -0.55 11.80 -1.04
N SER A 62 -0.40 13.11 -0.88
CA SER A 62 -1.37 14.13 -1.28
C SER A 62 -1.03 14.78 -2.63
N ALA A 63 0.05 14.34 -3.29
CA ALA A 63 0.45 14.83 -4.60
C ALA A 63 -0.63 14.54 -5.66
N ASN A 64 -1.11 15.59 -6.33
CA ASN A 64 -2.12 15.49 -7.38
C ASN A 64 -1.49 15.51 -8.77
N PHE A 65 -2.12 14.86 -9.76
CA PHE A 65 -1.57 14.75 -11.12
C PHE A 65 -0.16 14.12 -11.16
N SER A 66 0.15 13.27 -10.17
CA SER A 66 1.39 12.50 -10.05
C SER A 66 1.14 11.07 -10.48
N PHE A 67 1.90 10.59 -11.47
CA PHE A 67 1.87 9.18 -11.88
C PHE A 67 2.19 8.25 -10.70
N ARG A 68 3.26 8.54 -9.95
CA ARG A 68 3.68 7.72 -8.80
C ARG A 68 2.55 7.60 -7.78
N ASN A 69 1.94 8.72 -7.40
CA ASN A 69 0.87 8.72 -6.38
C ASN A 69 -0.46 8.15 -6.89
N THR A 70 -0.71 8.14 -8.20
CA THR A 70 -1.93 7.52 -8.78
C THR A 70 -1.80 6.00 -8.85
N LEU A 71 -0.58 5.48 -9.00
CA LEU A 71 -0.30 4.04 -9.04
C LEU A 71 -0.24 3.41 -7.64
N GLU A 72 0.26 4.17 -6.65
CA GLU A 72 0.40 3.77 -5.24
C GLU A 72 -0.95 3.60 -4.51
#